data_AF-A0A0A9WUG3-F1
#
_entry.id   AF-A0A0A9WUG3-F1
#
_cell.length_a   1.000
_cell.length_b   1.000
_cell.length_c   1.000
_cell.angle_alpha   90.00
_cell.angle_beta   90.00
_cell.angle_gamma   90.00
#
_symmetry.space_group_name_H-M   'P 1'
#
loop_
_entity.id
_entity.type
_entity.pdbx_description
1 polymer ?
#
loop_
_entity_poly.entity_id
_entity_poly.type
_entity_poly.pdbx_seq_one_letter_code
_entity_poly.pdbx_strand_id
1 'polypeptide(L)'
;KVYEFQQLHFHWGKNTHEGSEHTIESRRFPVECHLVFQKAKPKTKVNSIAVLGVYYEANEVGNKVLDPIVKSVTSIVQVGKYVAKPKGYSLRQYLPKDVETYFSYTGSLTTPPCTEGVTWIWFTETMKVSPHQDNALHRITDKSGHQVVANFRGTQPLNGRTVYLVNPW
;
A
#
# COMPACT_ATOMS: atom_id res chain seq x y z
N LYS A 1 -6.06 -15.65 14.16
CA LYS A 1 -7.09 -14.57 14.17
C LYS A 1 -7.64 -14.45 12.75
N VAL A 2 -8.93 -14.20 12.54
CA VAL A 2 -9.52 -14.12 11.18
C VAL A 2 -9.82 -12.67 10.82
N TYR A 3 -9.32 -12.23 9.66
CA TYR A 3 -9.57 -10.92 9.07
C TYR A 3 -10.05 -11.09 7.63
N GLU A 4 -10.96 -10.23 7.21
CA GLU A 4 -11.63 -10.23 5.91
C GLU A 4 -11.16 -9.04 5.08
N PHE A 5 -10.75 -9.32 3.85
CA PHE A 5 -10.28 -8.30 2.92
C PHE A 5 -11.38 -7.29 2.60
N GLN A 6 -11.04 -6.00 2.62
CA GLN A 6 -11.97 -4.91 2.32
C GLN A 6 -11.60 -4.22 1.00
N GLN A 7 -10.34 -3.81 0.87
CA GLN A 7 -9.86 -3.06 -0.29
C GLN A 7 -8.33 -3.15 -0.38
N LEU A 8 -7.81 -2.77 -1.54
CA LEU A 8 -6.41 -2.40 -1.71
C LEU A 8 -6.29 -1.02 -2.36
N HIS A 9 -5.23 -0.30 -2.05
CA HIS A 9 -4.90 0.99 -2.65
C HIS A 9 -3.39 1.23 -2.68
N PHE A 10 -2.97 2.26 -3.42
CA PHE A 10 -1.58 2.59 -3.66
C PHE A 10 -1.25 4.01 -3.20
N HIS A 11 -0.05 4.16 -2.68
CA HIS A 11 0.62 5.43 -2.41
C HIS A 11 1.80 5.58 -3.36
N TRP A 12 1.95 6.76 -3.93
CA TRP A 12 3.04 7.15 -4.82
C TRP A 12 3.43 8.60 -4.51
N GLY A 13 4.57 9.03 -5.03
CA GLY A 13 5.04 10.39 -4.92
C GLY A 13 5.74 10.81 -6.18
N LYS A 14 6.28 12.03 -6.19
CA LYS A 14 6.64 12.75 -7.41
C LYS A 14 7.61 12.01 -8.34
N ASN A 15 8.44 11.12 -7.80
CA ASN A 15 9.42 10.36 -8.57
C ASN A 15 9.75 9.02 -7.89
N THR A 16 10.58 8.20 -8.52
CA THR A 16 10.93 6.85 -8.08
C THR A 16 11.71 6.76 -6.75
N HIS A 17 12.05 7.88 -6.12
CA HIS A 17 12.75 7.94 -4.82
C HIS A 17 11.86 8.40 -3.68
N GLU A 18 10.61 8.78 -3.95
CA GLU A 18 9.66 9.27 -2.95
C GLU A 18 8.25 8.82 -3.31
N GLY A 19 7.63 7.96 -2.51
CA GLY A 19 6.23 7.60 -2.72
C GLY A 19 5.63 6.60 -1.74
N SER A 20 6.48 5.76 -1.14
CA SER A 20 6.10 4.94 0.00
C SER A 20 5.79 5.79 1.23
N GLU A 21 4.76 5.43 2.00
CA GLU A 21 4.46 6.10 3.27
C GLU A 21 5.50 5.71 4.32
N HIS A 22 5.79 4.41 4.39
CA HIS A 22 6.79 3.84 5.28
C HIS A 22 8.19 3.97 4.69
N THR A 23 9.17 3.93 5.59
CA THR A 23 10.61 4.00 5.26
C THR A 23 11.38 2.93 6.01
N ILE A 24 12.41 2.38 5.38
CA ILE A 24 13.41 1.55 6.04
C ILE A 24 14.71 2.36 6.07
N GLU A 25 15.28 2.61 7.25
CA GLU A 25 16.51 3.41 7.38
C GLU A 25 16.43 4.76 6.65
N SER A 26 15.28 5.43 6.74
CA SER A 26 14.96 6.69 6.03
C SER A 26 14.87 6.61 4.50
N ARG A 27 15.06 5.43 3.90
CA ARG A 27 14.84 5.21 2.48
C ARG A 27 13.35 5.05 2.18
N ARG A 28 12.88 5.77 1.16
CA ARG A 28 11.56 5.58 0.53
C ARG A 28 11.66 4.72 -0.72
N PHE A 29 10.53 4.14 -1.10
CA PHE A 29 10.34 3.38 -2.33
C PHE A 29 9.38 4.12 -3.27
N PRO A 30 9.42 3.87 -4.59
CA PRO A 30 8.54 4.52 -5.56
C PRO A 30 7.06 4.41 -5.21
N VAL A 31 6.60 3.21 -4.87
CA VAL A 31 5.18 2.90 -4.64
C VAL A 31 5.02 1.99 -3.43
N GLU A 32 3.95 2.19 -2.70
CA GLU A 32 3.54 1.36 -1.57
C GLU A 32 2.08 0.94 -1.73
N CYS A 33 1.81 -0.36 -1.67
CA CYS A 33 0.45 -0.92 -1.71
C CYS A 33 0.00 -1.28 -0.31
N HIS A 34 -1.23 -0.89 0.03
CA HIS A 34 -1.91 -1.28 1.26
C HIS A 34 -3.05 -2.23 0.93
N LEU A 35 -3.04 -3.42 1.52
CA LEU A 35 -4.18 -4.33 1.53
C LEU A 35 -4.84 -4.25 2.91
N VAL A 36 -6.06 -3.76 2.96
CA VAL A 36 -6.79 -3.46 4.19
C VAL A 36 -7.74 -4.60 4.53
N PHE A 37 -7.66 -5.08 5.77
CA PHE A 37 -8.50 -6.15 6.29
C PHE A 37 -9.20 -5.73 7.58
N GLN A 38 -10.46 -6.13 7.71
CA GLN A 38 -11.27 -5.93 8.90
C GLN A 38 -11.39 -7.26 9.65
N LYS A 39 -11.24 -7.23 10.97
CA LYS A 39 -11.42 -8.42 11.81
C LYS A 39 -12.88 -8.87 11.76
N ALA A 40 -13.13 -10.15 11.49
CA ALA A 40 -14.49 -10.69 11.32
C ALA A 40 -15.37 -10.54 12.59
N LYS A 41 -14.75 -10.63 13.77
CA LYS A 41 -15.43 -10.47 15.09
C LYS A 41 -14.59 -9.61 16.02
N PRO A 42 -14.61 -8.27 15.87
CA PRO A 42 -13.83 -7.37 16.70
C PRO A 42 -14.49 -7.24 18.08
N LYS A 43 -13.72 -7.46 19.15
CA LYS A 43 -14.15 -7.20 20.54
C LYS A 43 -13.81 -5.77 21.00
N THR A 44 -12.84 -5.15 20.35
CA THR A 44 -12.27 -3.84 20.65
C THR A 44 -11.96 -3.11 19.36
N LYS A 45 -11.86 -1.78 19.38
CA LYS A 45 -11.35 -1.00 18.24
C LYS A 45 -9.87 -1.28 17.97
N VAL A 46 -9.07 -1.52 19.01
CA VAL A 46 -7.68 -1.96 18.87
C VAL A 46 -7.62 -3.35 18.23
N ASN A 47 -6.72 -3.52 17.26
CA ASN A 47 -6.56 -4.72 16.43
C ASN A 47 -7.83 -5.10 15.65
N SER A 48 -8.75 -4.16 15.42
CA SER A 48 -9.94 -4.39 14.59
C SER A 48 -9.61 -4.33 13.10
N ILE A 49 -8.57 -3.60 12.72
CA ILE A 49 -8.07 -3.47 11.35
C ILE A 49 -6.64 -4.02 11.31
N ALA A 50 -6.33 -4.76 10.25
CA ALA A 50 -4.97 -5.10 9.88
C ALA A 50 -4.69 -4.56 8.48
N VAL A 51 -3.53 -3.95 8.29
CA VAL A 51 -3.07 -3.50 6.97
C VAL A 51 -1.78 -4.23 6.64
N LEU A 52 -1.79 -4.90 5.49
CA LEU A 52 -0.60 -5.45 4.90
C LEU A 52 0.01 -4.42 3.96
N GLY A 53 1.28 -4.15 4.17
CA GLY A 53 2.05 -3.18 3.44
C GLY A 53 3.09 -3.83 2.54
N VAL A 54 3.10 -3.45 1.27
CA VAL A 54 4.03 -3.99 0.26
C VAL A 54 4.72 -2.85 -0.47
N TYR A 55 6.04 -2.80 -0.38
CA TYR A 55 6.85 -1.88 -1.17
C TYR A 55 7.01 -2.36 -2.60
N TYR A 56 7.05 -1.43 -3.53
CA TYR A 56 7.41 -1.65 -4.92
C TYR A 56 8.65 -0.84 -5.25
N GLU A 57 9.73 -1.51 -5.64
CA GLU A 57 10.99 -0.91 -6.05
C GLU A 57 11.07 -0.76 -7.58
N ALA A 58 11.82 0.24 -8.03
CA ALA A 58 12.02 0.50 -9.45
C ALA A 58 12.76 -0.66 -10.13
N ASN A 59 12.22 -1.10 -11.27
CA ASN A 59 12.80 -2.12 -12.12
C ASN A 59 12.36 -1.90 -13.57
N GLU A 60 13.24 -2.05 -14.56
CA GLU A 60 12.90 -1.74 -15.95
C GLU A 60 11.70 -2.51 -16.49
N VAL A 61 11.53 -3.77 -16.07
CA VAL A 61 10.45 -4.66 -16.54
C VAL A 61 9.17 -4.49 -15.72
N GLY A 62 9.31 -4.31 -14.40
CA GLY A 62 8.18 -4.18 -13.48
C GLY A 62 7.51 -5.51 -13.16
N ASN A 63 6.21 -5.48 -12.88
CA ASN A 63 5.46 -6.65 -12.46
C ASN A 63 4.09 -6.76 -13.15
N LYS A 64 3.88 -7.83 -13.91
CA LYS A 64 2.65 -8.07 -14.69
C LYS A 64 1.37 -8.09 -13.84
N VAL A 65 1.47 -8.31 -12.52
CA VAL A 65 0.29 -8.20 -11.63
C VAL A 65 -0.32 -6.80 -11.64
N LEU A 66 0.48 -5.76 -11.93
CA LEU A 66 0.03 -4.38 -11.99
C LEU A 66 -0.64 -4.04 -13.32
N ASP A 67 -0.46 -4.83 -14.38
CA ASP A 67 -0.97 -4.49 -15.72
C ASP A 67 -2.49 -4.26 -15.75
N PRO A 68 -3.33 -5.09 -15.08
CA PRO A 68 -4.77 -4.82 -15.01
C PRO A 68 -5.09 -3.53 -14.27
N ILE A 69 -4.33 -3.19 -13.21
CA ILE A 69 -4.50 -1.95 -12.46
C ILE A 69 -4.12 -0.75 -13.31
N VAL A 70 -2.96 -0.80 -13.97
CA VAL A 70 -2.48 0.24 -14.89
C VAL A 70 -3.49 0.49 -16.01
N LYS A 71 -4.04 -0.57 -16.60
CA LYS A 71 -5.11 -0.46 -17.61
C LYS A 71 -6.37 0.18 -17.05
N SER A 72 -6.75 -0.13 -15.81
CA SER A 72 -7.90 0.51 -15.16
C SER A 72 -7.63 2.00 -14.92
N VAL A 73 -6.45 2.35 -14.39
CA VAL A 73 -6.04 3.73 -14.07
C VAL A 73 -6.13 4.66 -15.29
N THR A 74 -5.71 4.20 -16.48
CA THR A 74 -5.82 5.01 -17.70
C THR A 74 -7.27 5.32 -18.10
N SER A 75 -8.25 4.58 -17.58
CA SER A 75 -9.69 4.79 -17.81
C SER A 75 -10.39 5.55 -16.69
N ILE A 76 -9.73 5.77 -15.54
CA ILE A 76 -10.29 6.44 -14.35
C ILE A 76 -9.48 7.67 -13.93
N VAL A 77 -8.91 8.38 -14.90
CA VAL A 77 -8.04 9.56 -14.71
C VAL A 77 -8.66 10.62 -13.80
N GLN A 78 -9.95 10.91 -13.94
CA GLN A 78 -10.63 11.91 -13.11
C GLN A 78 -11.19 11.27 -11.83
N VAL A 79 -11.00 11.94 -10.69
CA VAL A 79 -11.58 11.51 -9.41
C VAL A 79 -13.08 11.22 -9.50
N GLY A 80 -13.52 10.17 -8.82
CA GLY A 80 -14.92 9.73 -8.80
C GLY A 80 -15.34 8.91 -10.04
N LYS A 81 -14.43 8.65 -10.98
CA LYS A 81 -14.65 7.66 -12.05
C LYS A 81 -14.27 6.27 -11.55
N TYR A 82 -15.00 5.28 -12.04
CA TYR A 82 -14.79 3.88 -11.69
C TYR A 82 -14.94 3.01 -12.94
N VAL A 83 -14.20 1.91 -12.98
CA VAL A 83 -14.37 0.84 -13.96
C VAL A 83 -14.71 -0.45 -13.23
N ALA A 84 -15.24 -1.43 -13.97
CA ALA A 84 -15.42 -2.76 -13.45
C ALA A 84 -14.09 -3.31 -12.94
N LYS A 85 -14.14 -3.89 -11.75
CA LYS A 85 -13.02 -4.62 -11.14
C LYS A 85 -12.45 -5.63 -12.14
N PRO A 86 -11.11 -5.68 -12.35
CA PRO A 86 -10.49 -6.69 -13.21
C PRO A 86 -10.89 -8.11 -12.79
N LYS A 87 -11.11 -9.00 -13.75
CA LYS A 87 -11.41 -10.42 -13.48
C LYS A 87 -10.11 -11.19 -13.25
N GLY A 88 -10.20 -12.31 -12.51
CA GLY A 88 -9.13 -13.30 -12.43
C GLY A 88 -7.90 -12.91 -11.61
N TYR A 89 -7.98 -11.91 -10.72
CA TYR A 89 -6.89 -11.63 -9.79
C TYR A 89 -7.05 -12.39 -8.47
N SER A 90 -5.91 -12.75 -7.89
CA SER A 90 -5.80 -13.25 -6.52
C SER A 90 -5.03 -12.24 -5.68
N LEU A 91 -5.47 -12.02 -4.42
CA LEU A 91 -4.77 -11.14 -3.49
C LEU A 91 -3.32 -11.59 -3.25
N ARG A 92 -3.06 -12.90 -3.33
CA ARG A 92 -1.71 -13.47 -3.16
C ARG A 92 -0.72 -12.93 -4.17
N GLN A 93 -1.16 -12.55 -5.37
CA GLN A 93 -0.29 -12.04 -6.44
C GLN A 93 0.24 -10.63 -6.14
N TYR A 94 -0.40 -9.89 -5.23
CA TYR A 94 0.03 -8.56 -4.77
C TYR A 94 0.92 -8.63 -3.52
N LEU A 95 1.30 -9.82 -3.09
CA LEU A 95 2.19 -10.05 -1.95
C LEU A 95 3.53 -10.61 -2.45
N PRO A 96 4.65 -10.29 -1.77
CA PRO A 96 5.97 -10.85 -2.07
C PRO A 96 6.00 -12.38 -1.86
N LYS A 97 7.04 -13.06 -2.34
CA LYS A 97 7.13 -14.52 -2.18
C LYS A 97 7.22 -14.90 -0.71
N ASP A 98 8.14 -14.29 0.03
CA ASP A 98 8.22 -14.41 1.47
C ASP A 98 7.16 -13.53 2.15
N VAL A 99 6.24 -14.18 2.85
CA VAL A 99 5.20 -13.54 3.67
C VAL A 99 5.37 -13.86 5.16
N GLU A 100 6.42 -14.60 5.52
CA GLU A 100 6.71 -15.03 6.89
C GLU A 100 7.68 -14.06 7.58
N THR A 101 8.51 -13.34 6.81
CA THR A 101 9.42 -12.31 7.31
C THR A 101 8.87 -10.90 7.12
N TYR A 102 8.45 -10.26 8.22
CA TYR A 102 7.83 -8.93 8.19
C TYR A 102 8.07 -8.13 9.48
N PHE A 103 7.99 -6.81 9.38
CA PHE A 103 7.86 -5.93 10.53
C PHE A 103 6.40 -5.80 10.95
N SER A 104 6.12 -5.75 12.25
CA SER A 104 4.77 -5.47 12.76
C SER A 104 4.78 -4.50 13.92
N TYR A 105 3.78 -3.62 13.95
CA TYR A 105 3.56 -2.66 15.03
C TYR A 105 2.10 -2.20 15.06
N THR A 106 1.69 -1.58 16.17
CA THR A 106 0.37 -0.94 16.29
C THR A 106 0.47 0.54 15.91
N GLY A 107 -0.32 0.96 14.93
CA GLY A 107 -0.37 2.33 14.43
C GLY A 107 -1.79 2.82 14.21
N SER A 108 -1.95 3.68 13.21
CA SER A 108 -3.23 4.25 12.81
C SER A 108 -3.50 4.02 11.32
N LEU A 109 -4.70 4.38 10.87
CA LEU A 109 -4.91 4.72 9.46
C LEU A 109 -4.02 5.93 9.09
N THR A 110 -3.56 5.97 7.85
CA THR A 110 -2.69 7.06 7.35
C THR A 110 -3.48 8.21 6.73
N THR A 111 -4.79 8.04 6.56
CA THR A 111 -5.73 9.07 6.09
C THR A 111 -6.73 9.45 7.19
N PRO A 112 -7.27 10.69 7.18
CA PRO A 112 -8.30 11.12 8.13
C PRO A 112 -9.48 10.13 8.21
N PRO A 113 -9.99 9.81 9.42
CA PRO A 113 -9.71 10.47 10.71
C PRO A 113 -8.49 9.92 11.48
N CYS A 114 -7.56 9.23 10.82
CA CYS A 114 -6.33 8.71 11.43
C CYS A 114 -6.59 7.79 12.63
N THR A 115 -7.63 6.96 12.56
CA THR A 115 -8.05 6.05 13.64
C THR A 115 -6.89 5.16 14.09
N GLU A 116 -6.57 5.17 15.38
CA GLU A 116 -5.54 4.35 16.00
C GLU A 116 -5.96 2.90 16.27
N GLY A 117 -4.99 2.05 16.59
CA GLY A 117 -5.21 0.64 16.91
C GLY A 117 -5.16 -0.28 15.69
N VAL A 118 -4.62 0.19 14.57
CA VAL A 118 -4.39 -0.61 13.36
C VAL A 118 -3.17 -1.49 13.55
N THR A 119 -3.30 -2.79 13.28
CA THR A 119 -2.14 -3.70 13.19
C THR A 119 -1.48 -3.52 11.82
N TRP A 120 -0.26 -2.99 11.79
CA TRP A 120 0.54 -2.91 10.57
C TRP A 120 1.41 -4.15 10.42
N ILE A 121 1.48 -4.68 9.20
CA ILE A 121 2.36 -5.78 8.80
C ILE A 121 3.07 -5.34 7.53
N TRP A 122 4.39 -5.22 7.59
CA TRP A 122 5.25 -4.72 6.52
C TRP A 122 6.23 -5.80 6.08
N PHE A 123 6.06 -6.34 4.88
CA PHE A 123 6.95 -7.36 4.37
C PHE A 123 8.34 -6.78 4.09
N THR A 124 9.37 -7.60 4.34
CA THR A 124 10.77 -7.22 4.09
C THR A 124 11.15 -7.35 2.63
N GLU A 125 10.57 -8.32 1.91
CA GLU A 125 10.73 -8.49 0.47
C GLU A 125 9.85 -7.47 -0.30
N THR A 126 10.48 -6.79 -1.25
CA THR A 126 9.88 -5.80 -2.14
C THR A 126 9.35 -6.46 -3.42
N MET A 127 8.27 -5.90 -3.99
CA MET A 127 7.83 -6.20 -5.34
C MET A 127 8.44 -5.21 -6.33
N LYS A 128 8.28 -5.44 -7.64
CA LYS A 128 8.86 -4.61 -8.70
C LYS A 128 7.80 -3.72 -9.37
N VAL A 129 8.17 -2.49 -9.73
CA VAL A 129 7.36 -1.58 -10.56
C VAL A 129 8.22 -0.96 -11.66
N SER A 130 7.70 -0.94 -12.89
CA SER A 130 8.39 -0.29 -14.01
C SER A 130 8.10 1.20 -14.11
N PRO A 131 8.97 1.99 -14.77
CA PRO A 131 8.68 3.39 -15.04
C PRO A 131 7.33 3.59 -15.75
N HIS A 132 6.93 2.67 -16.64
CA HIS A 132 5.61 2.73 -17.28
C HIS A 132 4.46 2.54 -16.27
N GLN A 133 4.60 1.56 -15.37
CA GLN A 133 3.58 1.24 -14.38
C GLN A 133 3.46 2.33 -13.31
N ASP A 134 4.59 2.88 -12.85
CA ASP A 134 4.66 4.01 -11.92
C ASP A 134 4.04 5.28 -12.52
N ASN A 135 4.47 5.66 -13.73
CA ASN A 135 3.93 6.83 -14.45
C ASN A 135 2.43 6.72 -14.75
N ALA A 136 1.85 5.52 -14.77
CA ALA A 136 0.41 5.38 -14.92
C ALA A 136 -0.35 5.93 -13.72
N LEU A 137 0.15 5.75 -12.49
CA LEU A 137 -0.45 6.27 -11.26
C LEU A 137 -0.50 7.80 -11.28
N HIS A 138 0.57 8.41 -11.79
CA HIS A 138 0.68 9.83 -12.01
C HIS A 138 -0.35 10.41 -12.97
N ARG A 139 -1.10 9.60 -13.72
CA ARG A 139 -2.15 10.14 -14.61
C ARG A 139 -3.42 10.55 -13.85
N ILE A 140 -3.57 10.16 -12.59
CA ILE A 140 -4.75 10.47 -11.79
C ILE A 140 -4.80 11.97 -11.49
N THR A 141 -6.00 12.55 -11.54
CA THR A 141 -6.28 13.96 -11.31
C THR A 141 -7.28 14.17 -10.18
N ASP A 142 -7.13 15.28 -9.46
CA ASP A 142 -8.03 15.72 -8.40
C ASP A 142 -9.35 16.30 -8.94
N LYS A 143 -10.20 16.84 -8.07
CA LYS A 143 -11.50 17.41 -8.44
C LYS A 143 -11.38 18.64 -9.35
N SER A 144 -10.24 19.32 -9.33
CA SER A 144 -9.93 20.50 -10.11
C SER A 144 -9.21 20.16 -11.43
N GLY A 145 -8.94 18.87 -11.68
CA GLY A 145 -8.19 18.41 -12.85
C GLY A 145 -6.68 18.51 -12.70
N HIS A 146 -6.15 18.83 -11.52
CA HIS A 146 -4.71 18.83 -11.27
C HIS A 146 -4.20 17.42 -11.03
N GLN A 147 -2.99 17.14 -11.52
CA GLN A 147 -2.34 15.87 -11.32
C GLN A 147 -2.12 15.58 -9.82
N VAL A 148 -2.45 14.37 -9.38
CA VAL A 148 -2.09 13.89 -8.03
C VAL A 148 -0.62 13.50 -8.04
N VAL A 149 0.24 14.48 -7.71
CA VAL A 149 1.69 14.32 -7.74
C VAL A 149 2.18 13.37 -6.64
N ALA A 150 1.58 13.46 -5.45
CA ALA A 150 1.90 12.61 -4.31
C ALA A 150 0.67 12.41 -3.42
N ASN A 151 0.53 11.23 -2.84
CA ASN A 151 -0.59 10.87 -1.96
C ASN A 151 -0.16 10.05 -0.73
N PHE A 152 1.07 10.25 -0.25
CA PHE A 152 1.58 9.63 0.98
C PHE A 152 1.63 10.64 2.14
N ARG A 153 1.48 10.14 3.36
CA ARG A 153 1.72 10.87 4.61
C ARG A 153 3.19 10.73 5.02
N GLY A 154 3.76 11.80 5.58
CA GLY A 154 5.08 11.74 6.21
C GLY A 154 5.14 10.78 7.40
N THR A 155 6.33 10.22 7.65
CA THR A 155 6.56 9.30 8.78
C THR A 155 6.22 9.98 10.11
N GLN A 156 5.64 9.22 11.04
CA GLN A 156 5.26 9.72 12.35
C GLN A 156 6.23 9.19 13.42
N PRO A 157 6.50 9.96 14.50
CA PRO A 157 7.38 9.51 15.57
C PRO A 157 6.89 8.21 16.22
N LEU A 158 7.81 7.32 16.60
CA LEU A 158 7.45 6.06 17.26
C LEU A 158 6.84 6.27 18.65
N ASN A 159 7.16 7.37 19.34
CA ASN A 159 6.62 7.69 20.68
C ASN A 159 6.72 6.51 21.67
N GLY A 160 7.88 5.84 21.68
CA GLY A 160 8.14 4.68 22.56
C GLY A 160 7.55 3.35 22.09
N ARG A 161 6.85 3.30 20.95
CA ARG A 161 6.35 2.04 20.38
C ARG A 161 7.50 1.16 19.89
N THR A 162 7.42 -0.13 20.19
CA THR A 162 8.29 -1.16 19.64
C THR A 162 7.80 -1.59 18.26
N VAL A 163 8.73 -1.71 17.31
CA VAL A 163 8.52 -2.39 16.03
C VAL A 163 9.14 -3.78 16.14
N TYR A 164 8.36 -4.81 15.87
CA TYR A 164 8.81 -6.20 15.94
C TYR A 164 9.24 -6.66 14.56
N LEU A 165 10.40 -7.31 14.45
CA LEU A 165 10.71 -8.18 13.32
C LEU A 165 10.15 -9.58 13.63
N VAL A 166 9.26 -10.06 12.78
CA VAL A 166 8.70 -11.41 12.84
C VAL A 166 9.30 -12.20 11.69
N ASN A 167 9.81 -13.38 11.99
CA ASN A 167 10.37 -14.32 11.03
C ASN A 167 10.21 -15.75 11.58
N PRO A 168 10.42 -16.81 10.77
CA PRO A 168 10.19 -18.19 11.19
C PRO A 168 11.34 -18.83 12.00
N TRP A 169 12.35 -18.08 12.45
CA TRP A 169 13.58 -18.62 13.09
C TRP A 169 13.72 -18.23 14.56
#